data_AF-A0A954X1G4-F1
#
_entry.id   AF-A0A954X1G4-F1
#
_cell.length_a   1.000
_cell.length_b   1.000
_cell.length_c   1.000
_cell.angle_alpha   90.00
_cell.angle_beta   90.00
_cell.angle_gamma   90.00
#
_symmetry.space_group_name_H-M   'P 1'
#
loop_
_entity.id
_entity.type
_entity.pdbx_description
1 polymer ?
#
loop_
_entity_poly.entity_id
_entity_poly.type
_entity_poly.pdbx_seq_one_letter_code
_entity_poly.pdbx_strand_id
1 'polypeptide(L)'
;MSSPANFNGLIVAALESRRASEMARLIERHGGVARVSPSMREVKLERSPSAVDFAHRLITGEVSTVIFMTGIGFRQTLAAVERHVDRQRFLDTLADVTTVGRGPKVLAAMREVGMQPTHRVPEPNTWREVLTTLDQFVSLDNQTVAVQEYGKANASLHAGLEARGGRVLSVRVYQYDLPEDVEPLRANVRALAAGELDVVMFTSAHQVANLLRVADELGLDGQVRSMMQTHTVVASIGPTTSEMLRDNELPVDLEPEHSKMGHLVSAAAEQARDLLAKKRSQTKSTATITTASPTIMAQPDFSVTAALDASAAWYNGPFMKACRREPTDVTPVWLMRQAGRYMQEYREVRAKTTFLELCKNPGLCSEVMCTAVNRLGVDAAIIFSDLLPILEPLGFDLEFAKGEGPVIHNPIRETADIDRTRELEDMNGLDFVVETVRRTRADLPAHLPVIGFAGAPFTLASYAIEGGSSRDYLNTKSLMYRDEEAWTALMQRLSRAVVLYLNAQIEAGAQCVQLFDSWAGCLGPDDYRRYVLPHVAAIVAGIKPGVPV
;
A
#
# COMPACT_ATOMS: atom_id res chain seq x y z
N MET A 1 -29.59 -18.80 -20.71
CA MET A 1 -28.41 -19.16 -21.52
C MET A 1 -27.51 -17.94 -21.52
N SER A 2 -26.37 -17.95 -20.82
CA SER A 2 -25.43 -16.83 -20.91
C SER A 2 -24.88 -16.76 -22.33
N SER A 3 -24.73 -15.54 -22.84
CA SER A 3 -24.09 -15.31 -24.14
C SER A 3 -22.66 -15.87 -24.08
N PRO A 4 -22.15 -16.53 -25.13
CA PRO A 4 -20.77 -16.99 -25.14
C PRO A 4 -19.81 -15.80 -24.93
N ALA A 5 -18.79 -16.00 -24.07
CA ALA A 5 -17.79 -14.98 -23.75
C ALA A 5 -17.18 -14.39 -25.04
N ASN A 6 -17.32 -13.07 -25.24
CA ASN A 6 -16.97 -12.43 -26.51
C ASN A 6 -16.67 -10.94 -26.33
N PHE A 7 -15.50 -10.51 -26.81
CA PHE A 7 -15.06 -9.12 -26.84
C PHE A 7 -15.89 -8.25 -27.80
N ASN A 8 -16.58 -8.79 -28.79
CA ASN A 8 -17.42 -8.05 -29.74
C ASN A 8 -16.69 -6.89 -30.45
N GLY A 9 -15.45 -7.13 -30.88
CA GLY A 9 -14.64 -6.16 -31.62
C GLY A 9 -13.82 -5.20 -30.76
N LEU A 10 -13.82 -5.33 -29.43
CA LEU A 10 -12.96 -4.52 -28.57
C LEU A 10 -11.48 -4.70 -28.91
N ILE A 11 -10.71 -3.62 -28.80
CA ILE A 11 -9.26 -3.61 -29.04
C ILE A 11 -8.55 -4.03 -27.76
N VAL A 12 -7.92 -5.20 -27.80
CA VAL A 12 -7.29 -5.85 -26.64
C VAL A 12 -5.79 -5.89 -26.82
N ALA A 13 -5.07 -5.12 -25.99
CA ALA A 13 -3.63 -5.20 -25.88
C ALA A 13 -3.23 -6.27 -24.86
N ALA A 14 -2.21 -7.07 -25.21
CA ALA A 14 -1.58 -7.99 -24.28
C ALA A 14 -0.06 -7.86 -24.38
N LEU A 15 0.59 -7.76 -23.22
CA LEU A 15 2.04 -7.49 -23.14
C LEU A 15 2.89 -8.79 -23.19
N GLU A 16 2.34 -9.86 -23.75
CA GLU A 16 2.94 -11.20 -23.73
C GLU A 16 4.13 -11.29 -24.68
N SER A 17 5.25 -11.84 -24.18
CA SER A 17 6.51 -11.91 -24.94
C SER A 17 6.79 -13.32 -25.48
N ARG A 18 6.54 -14.38 -24.70
CA ARG A 18 6.91 -15.75 -25.07
C ARG A 18 5.84 -16.48 -25.88
N ARG A 19 4.58 -16.17 -25.60
CA ARG A 19 3.40 -16.82 -26.22
C ARG A 19 2.55 -15.81 -26.97
N ALA A 20 3.17 -14.81 -27.59
CA ALA A 20 2.49 -13.69 -28.22
C ALA A 20 1.48 -14.14 -29.30
N SER A 21 1.88 -15.06 -30.17
CA SER A 21 1.03 -15.61 -31.22
C SER A 21 -0.17 -16.39 -30.68
N GLU A 22 0.01 -17.09 -29.56
CA GLU A 22 -1.08 -17.85 -28.93
C GLU A 22 -2.05 -16.91 -28.22
N MET A 23 -1.53 -15.89 -27.52
CA MET A 23 -2.35 -14.85 -26.90
C MET A 23 -3.22 -14.14 -27.95
N ALA A 24 -2.64 -13.75 -29.08
CA ALA A 24 -3.38 -13.12 -30.19
C ALA A 24 -4.53 -14.01 -30.68
N ARG A 25 -4.25 -15.29 -30.96
CA ARG A 25 -5.27 -16.26 -31.39
C ARG A 25 -6.38 -16.46 -30.36
N LEU A 26 -6.06 -16.43 -29.06
CA LEU A 26 -7.06 -16.57 -28.00
C LEU A 26 -7.99 -15.35 -27.97
N ILE A 27 -7.45 -14.14 -28.09
CA ILE A 27 -8.23 -12.90 -28.15
C ILE A 27 -9.14 -12.89 -29.38
N GLU A 28 -8.58 -13.19 -30.56
CA GLU A 28 -9.31 -13.22 -31.84
C GLU A 28 -10.42 -14.26 -31.85
N ARG A 29 -10.19 -15.44 -31.24
CA ARG A 29 -11.21 -16.49 -31.10
C ARG A 29 -12.40 -16.05 -30.26
N HIS A 30 -12.17 -15.17 -29.29
CA HIS A 30 -13.23 -14.56 -28.49
C HIS A 30 -13.72 -13.23 -29.12
N GLY A 31 -13.47 -12.99 -30.42
CA GLY A 31 -14.00 -11.86 -31.16
C GLY A 31 -13.35 -10.50 -30.85
N GLY A 32 -12.15 -10.47 -30.28
CA GLY A 32 -11.40 -9.23 -30.01
C GLY A 32 -10.41 -8.88 -31.12
N VAL A 33 -10.02 -7.62 -31.22
CA VAL A 33 -8.93 -7.15 -32.10
C VAL A 33 -7.62 -7.16 -31.29
N ALA A 34 -6.74 -8.11 -31.58
CA ALA A 34 -5.52 -8.32 -30.80
C ALA A 34 -4.40 -7.32 -31.15
N ARG A 35 -3.87 -6.62 -30.14
CA ARG A 35 -2.62 -5.82 -30.21
C ARG A 35 -1.57 -6.38 -29.24
N VAL A 36 -0.92 -7.49 -29.61
CA VAL A 36 0.06 -8.14 -28.72
C VAL A 36 1.45 -7.54 -28.94
N SER A 37 2.07 -7.05 -27.87
CA SER A 37 3.43 -6.49 -27.93
C SER A 37 4.34 -7.20 -26.92
N PRO A 38 5.50 -7.71 -27.34
CA PRO A 38 6.54 -8.13 -26.41
C PRO A 38 6.90 -6.98 -25.46
N SER A 39 7.06 -7.27 -24.18
CA SER A 39 7.35 -6.26 -23.16
C SER A 39 8.53 -6.63 -22.27
N MET A 40 9.06 -7.84 -22.40
CA MET A 40 10.26 -8.25 -21.71
C MET A 40 11.05 -9.27 -22.51
N ARG A 41 12.36 -9.30 -22.31
CA ARG A 41 13.21 -10.45 -22.60
C ARG A 41 14.01 -10.83 -21.37
N GLU A 42 14.28 -12.11 -21.24
CA GLU A 42 15.21 -12.62 -20.25
C GLU A 42 16.64 -12.37 -20.76
N VAL A 43 17.35 -11.43 -20.14
CA VAL A 43 18.77 -11.22 -20.42
C VAL A 43 19.57 -12.02 -19.41
N LYS A 44 20.31 -13.03 -19.90
CA LYS A 44 21.30 -13.73 -19.09
C LYS A 44 22.38 -12.72 -18.71
N LEU A 45 22.69 -12.62 -17.42
CA LEU A 45 23.86 -11.88 -16.99
C LEU A 45 25.09 -12.68 -17.46
N GLU A 46 25.84 -12.18 -18.45
CA GLU A 46 27.00 -12.88 -19.05
C GLU A 46 28.07 -13.25 -18.01
N ARG A 47 28.10 -12.50 -16.91
CA ARG A 47 28.80 -12.82 -15.67
C ARG A 47 27.79 -12.63 -14.54
N SER A 48 27.59 -13.65 -13.71
CA SER A 48 26.75 -13.56 -12.51
C SER A 48 27.63 -13.60 -11.25
N PRO A 49 28.38 -12.52 -10.91
CA PRO A 49 29.25 -12.50 -9.73
C PRO A 49 28.52 -12.90 -8.45
N SER A 50 27.26 -12.50 -8.29
CA SER A 50 26.42 -12.86 -7.15
C SER A 50 26.12 -14.36 -7.04
N ALA A 51 25.99 -15.07 -8.17
CA ALA A 51 25.76 -16.51 -8.17
C ALA A 51 27.04 -17.28 -7.80
N VAL A 52 28.18 -16.79 -8.29
CA VAL A 52 29.50 -17.37 -7.97
C VAL A 52 29.86 -17.12 -6.51
N ASP A 53 29.69 -15.90 -6.02
CA ASP A 53 29.87 -15.54 -4.60
C ASP A 53 28.96 -16.39 -3.70
N PHE A 54 27.68 -16.53 -4.07
CA PHE A 54 26.75 -17.43 -3.39
C PHE A 54 27.25 -18.88 -3.34
N ALA A 55 27.71 -19.43 -4.47
CA ALA A 55 28.20 -20.81 -4.50
C ALA A 55 29.40 -21.03 -3.60
N HIS A 56 30.36 -20.09 -3.58
CA HIS A 56 31.50 -20.18 -2.68
C HIS A 56 31.06 -20.10 -1.21
N ARG A 57 30.21 -19.12 -0.85
CA ARG A 57 29.70 -18.96 0.53
C ARG A 57 28.85 -20.13 1.00
N LEU A 58 28.11 -20.76 0.10
CA LEU A 58 27.39 -21.99 0.41
C LEU A 58 28.37 -23.13 0.73
N ILE A 59 29.39 -23.33 -0.10
CA ILE A 59 30.40 -24.38 0.08
C ILE A 59 31.29 -24.15 1.31
N THR A 60 31.55 -22.90 1.69
CA THR A 60 32.28 -22.55 2.92
C THR A 60 31.42 -22.61 4.18
N GLY A 61 30.12 -22.87 4.06
CA GLY A 61 29.19 -22.97 5.18
C GLY A 61 28.72 -21.63 5.75
N GLU A 62 28.95 -20.52 5.05
CA GLU A 62 28.48 -19.18 5.45
C GLU A 62 26.99 -18.99 5.22
N VAL A 63 26.39 -19.75 4.29
CA VAL A 63 24.96 -19.76 3.99
C VAL A 63 24.33 -21.05 4.52
N SER A 64 23.33 -20.91 5.37
CA SER A 64 22.63 -22.04 6.00
C SER A 64 21.18 -22.20 5.56
N THR A 65 20.62 -21.18 4.91
CA THR A 65 19.26 -21.20 4.35
C THR A 65 19.25 -20.60 2.95
N VAL A 66 18.61 -21.28 2.00
CA VAL A 66 18.47 -20.83 0.60
C VAL A 66 17.02 -20.82 0.17
N ILE A 67 16.56 -19.68 -0.34
CA ILE A 67 15.20 -19.48 -0.81
C ILE A 67 15.22 -19.37 -2.33
N PHE A 68 14.54 -20.29 -3.01
CA PHE A 68 14.36 -20.26 -4.45
C PHE A 68 13.00 -19.70 -4.82
N MET A 69 13.00 -18.48 -5.38
CA MET A 69 11.77 -17.80 -5.73
C MET A 69 11.22 -18.20 -7.10
N THR A 70 12.09 -18.66 -8.02
CA THR A 70 11.69 -19.04 -9.38
C THR A 70 12.40 -20.30 -9.88
N GLY A 71 11.69 -21.15 -10.62
CA GLY A 71 12.29 -22.36 -11.19
C GLY A 71 13.33 -22.07 -12.28
N ILE A 72 13.16 -20.98 -13.04
CA ILE A 72 14.17 -20.56 -14.02
C ILE A 72 15.42 -20.02 -13.33
N GLY A 73 15.24 -19.29 -12.23
CA GLY A 73 16.33 -18.80 -11.41
C GLY A 73 17.16 -19.92 -10.82
N PHE A 74 16.53 -20.98 -10.30
CA PHE A 74 17.22 -22.18 -9.87
C PHE A 74 18.11 -22.78 -10.99
N ARG A 75 17.55 -23.01 -12.18
CA ARG A 75 18.32 -23.56 -13.32
C ARG A 75 19.48 -22.66 -13.74
N GLN A 76 19.25 -21.36 -13.75
CA GLN A 76 20.28 -20.40 -14.14
C GLN A 76 21.35 -20.23 -13.06
N THR A 77 21.01 -20.37 -11.78
CA THR A 77 22.00 -20.47 -10.70
C THR A 77 22.91 -21.67 -10.96
N LEU A 78 22.35 -22.85 -11.24
CA LEU A 78 23.17 -24.03 -11.57
C LEU A 78 24.08 -23.79 -12.78
N ALA A 79 23.53 -23.31 -13.88
CA ALA A 79 24.31 -23.04 -15.08
C ALA A 79 25.40 -21.96 -14.88
N ALA A 80 25.15 -20.97 -14.01
CA ALA A 80 26.10 -19.91 -13.71
C ALA A 80 27.27 -20.40 -12.83
N VAL A 81 27.00 -21.33 -11.91
CA VAL A 81 28.00 -21.82 -10.95
C VAL A 81 28.82 -22.99 -11.49
N GLU A 82 28.28 -23.77 -12.44
CA GLU A 82 28.94 -24.92 -13.08
C GLU A 82 30.32 -24.63 -13.67
N ARG A 83 30.59 -23.38 -14.08
CA ARG A 83 31.90 -22.96 -14.62
C ARG A 83 32.94 -22.65 -13.55
N HIS A 84 32.54 -22.56 -12.28
CA HIS A 84 33.36 -22.05 -11.18
C HIS A 84 33.49 -23.04 -10.02
N VAL A 85 32.48 -23.90 -9.81
CA VAL A 85 32.48 -24.93 -8.77
C VAL A 85 32.02 -26.27 -9.35
N ASP A 86 32.45 -27.37 -8.73
CA ASP A 86 31.96 -28.70 -9.11
C ASP A 86 30.45 -28.80 -8.88
N ARG A 87 29.72 -29.23 -9.91
CA ARG A 87 28.25 -29.26 -9.90
C ARG A 87 27.71 -30.19 -8.82
N GLN A 88 28.31 -31.38 -8.68
CA GLN A 88 27.82 -32.38 -7.74
C GLN A 88 28.06 -31.91 -6.31
N ARG A 89 29.27 -31.40 -6.02
CA ARG A 89 29.60 -30.81 -4.73
C ARG A 89 28.67 -29.66 -4.34
N PHE A 90 28.31 -28.79 -5.30
CA PHE A 90 27.36 -27.71 -5.06
C PHE A 90 25.96 -28.24 -4.73
N LEU A 91 25.46 -29.24 -5.47
CA LEU A 91 24.16 -29.85 -5.21
C LEU A 91 24.12 -30.59 -3.87
N ASP A 92 25.19 -31.30 -3.51
CA ASP A 92 25.33 -31.99 -2.23
C ASP A 92 25.30 -30.97 -1.08
N THR A 93 26.08 -29.89 -1.18
CA THR A 93 26.07 -28.81 -0.17
C THR A 93 24.69 -28.14 -0.08
N LEU A 94 24.02 -27.95 -1.21
CA LEU A 94 22.68 -27.36 -1.24
C LEU A 94 21.64 -28.29 -0.59
N ALA A 95 21.85 -29.61 -0.62
CA ALA A 95 21.00 -30.59 0.06
C ALA A 95 21.23 -30.62 1.58
N ASP A 96 22.43 -30.24 2.05
CA ASP A 96 22.81 -30.21 3.47
C ASP A 96 22.31 -28.95 4.21
N VAL A 97 21.83 -27.94 3.48
CA VAL A 97 21.28 -26.69 4.06
C VAL A 97 19.76 -26.63 3.95
N THR A 98 19.13 -25.74 4.72
CA THR A 98 17.69 -25.53 4.63
C THR A 98 17.31 -24.87 3.30
N THR A 99 16.54 -25.55 2.46
CA THR A 99 16.08 -25.03 1.17
C THR A 99 14.58 -24.79 1.16
N VAL A 100 14.17 -23.61 0.69
CA VAL A 100 12.75 -23.21 0.60
C VAL A 100 12.36 -22.99 -0.85
N GLY A 101 11.38 -23.75 -1.33
CA GLY A 101 10.82 -23.61 -2.68
C GLY A 101 9.48 -22.87 -2.68
N ARG A 102 9.45 -21.66 -3.28
CA ARG A 102 8.26 -20.79 -3.27
C ARG A 102 7.03 -21.40 -3.95
N GLY A 103 7.17 -22.29 -4.93
CA GLY A 103 6.00 -22.83 -5.62
C GLY A 103 6.29 -23.93 -6.65
N PRO A 104 5.25 -24.43 -7.36
CA PRO A 104 5.32 -25.67 -8.15
C PRO A 104 6.43 -25.70 -9.22
N LYS A 105 6.74 -24.55 -9.84
CA LYS A 105 7.79 -24.43 -10.85
C LYS A 105 9.19 -24.60 -10.28
N VAL A 106 9.43 -24.15 -9.05
CA VAL A 106 10.70 -24.36 -8.34
C VAL A 106 10.86 -25.85 -8.04
N LEU A 107 9.81 -26.47 -7.49
CA LEU A 107 9.80 -27.91 -7.19
C LEU A 107 10.05 -28.76 -8.44
N ALA A 108 9.44 -28.41 -9.56
CA ALA A 108 9.68 -29.08 -10.83
C ALA A 108 11.15 -28.95 -11.26
N ALA A 109 11.74 -27.77 -11.16
CA ALA A 109 13.14 -27.54 -11.53
C ALA A 109 14.14 -28.27 -10.60
N MET A 110 13.88 -28.33 -9.29
CA MET A 110 14.73 -29.08 -8.35
C MET A 110 14.67 -30.59 -8.61
N ARG A 111 13.50 -31.12 -8.96
CA ARG A 111 13.33 -32.55 -9.29
C ARG A 111 14.14 -32.99 -10.52
N GLU A 112 14.36 -32.10 -11.48
CA GLU A 112 15.17 -32.41 -12.67
C GLU A 112 16.63 -32.75 -12.34
N VAL A 113 17.11 -32.31 -11.17
CA VAL A 113 18.45 -32.63 -10.66
C VAL A 113 18.41 -33.57 -9.46
N GLY A 114 17.29 -34.26 -9.23
CA GLY A 114 17.15 -35.23 -8.13
C GLY A 114 16.97 -34.62 -6.74
N MET A 115 16.71 -33.32 -6.64
CA MET A 115 16.54 -32.63 -5.34
C MET A 115 15.07 -32.36 -5.01
N GLN A 116 14.79 -32.24 -3.71
CA GLN A 116 13.55 -31.68 -3.15
C GLN A 116 13.93 -30.59 -2.15
N PRO A 117 13.16 -29.48 -2.05
CA PRO A 117 13.42 -28.52 -1.01
C PRO A 117 13.05 -29.08 0.37
N THR A 118 13.76 -28.62 1.40
CA THR A 118 13.43 -28.89 2.81
C THR A 118 12.01 -28.44 3.14
N HIS A 119 11.63 -27.24 2.67
CA HIS A 119 10.29 -26.69 2.87
C HIS A 119 9.65 -26.23 1.56
N ARG A 120 8.38 -26.58 1.40
CA ARG A 120 7.51 -26.10 0.32
C ARG A 120 6.61 -25.01 0.85
N VAL A 121 6.59 -23.87 0.16
CA VAL A 121 5.68 -22.76 0.49
C VAL A 121 4.26 -23.11 0.03
N PRO A 122 3.23 -22.91 0.88
CA PRO A 122 1.84 -23.19 0.53
C PRO A 122 1.27 -22.15 -0.47
N GLU A 123 0.15 -22.50 -1.10
CA GLU A 123 -0.62 -21.53 -1.89
C GLU A 123 -1.16 -20.40 -1.00
N PRO A 124 -1.16 -19.14 -1.46
CA PRO A 124 -1.00 -18.66 -2.85
C PRO A 124 0.45 -18.51 -3.34
N ASN A 125 1.44 -19.05 -2.62
CA ASN A 125 2.84 -19.04 -3.01
C ASN A 125 3.39 -17.61 -3.09
N THR A 126 3.16 -16.71 -2.13
CA THR A 126 3.76 -15.36 -2.11
C THR A 126 4.98 -15.29 -1.21
N TRP A 127 5.66 -14.13 -1.21
CA TRP A 127 6.77 -13.90 -0.28
C TRP A 127 6.31 -13.86 1.18
N ARG A 128 5.03 -13.58 1.46
CA ARG A 128 4.46 -13.64 2.82
C ARG A 128 4.41 -15.08 3.31
N GLU A 129 3.92 -16.00 2.48
CA GLU A 129 3.91 -17.43 2.82
C GLU A 129 5.33 -18.00 2.94
N VAL A 130 6.32 -17.45 2.21
CA VAL A 130 7.74 -17.78 2.43
C VAL A 130 8.13 -17.45 3.88
N LEU A 131 7.85 -16.23 4.34
CA LEU A 131 8.17 -15.81 5.70
C LEU A 131 7.42 -16.63 6.76
N THR A 132 6.13 -16.90 6.56
CA THR A 132 5.34 -17.74 7.47
C THR A 132 5.86 -19.17 7.51
N THR A 133 6.31 -19.72 6.38
CA THR A 133 6.93 -21.05 6.32
C THR A 133 8.24 -21.06 7.12
N LEU A 134 9.04 -20.01 7.01
CA LEU A 134 10.28 -19.88 7.79
C LEU A 134 9.99 -19.77 9.29
N ASP A 135 9.01 -18.96 9.70
CA ASP A 135 8.60 -18.81 11.12
C ASP A 135 8.24 -20.14 11.79
N GLN A 136 7.71 -21.10 11.01
CA GLN A 136 7.27 -22.39 11.54
C GLN A 136 8.42 -23.38 11.72
N PHE A 137 9.47 -23.30 10.89
CA PHE A 137 10.42 -24.40 10.74
C PHE A 137 11.89 -23.99 10.83
N VAL A 138 12.21 -22.69 10.76
CA VAL A 138 13.59 -22.21 10.61
C VAL A 138 13.83 -20.99 11.51
N SER A 139 14.80 -21.08 12.42
CA SER A 139 15.31 -19.90 13.12
C SER A 139 16.36 -19.19 12.25
N LEU A 140 16.19 -17.88 12.05
CA LEU A 140 17.06 -17.08 11.19
C LEU A 140 18.08 -16.23 11.98
N ASP A 141 18.10 -16.34 13.32
CA ASP A 141 18.97 -15.53 14.16
C ASP A 141 20.45 -15.71 13.81
N ASN A 142 21.09 -14.62 13.36
CA ASN A 142 22.48 -14.57 12.89
C ASN A 142 22.80 -15.52 11.71
N GLN A 143 21.80 -16.01 10.99
CA GLN A 143 21.99 -16.87 9.83
C GLN A 143 22.11 -16.04 8.55
N THR A 144 22.97 -16.45 7.61
CA THR A 144 22.94 -15.88 6.26
C THR A 144 21.91 -16.63 5.43
N VAL A 145 20.94 -15.89 4.89
CA VAL A 145 19.87 -16.40 4.05
C VAL A 145 20.12 -15.97 2.61
N ALA A 146 20.42 -16.92 1.74
CA ALA A 146 20.54 -16.63 0.31
C ALA A 146 19.15 -16.60 -0.35
N VAL A 147 18.85 -15.55 -1.09
CA VAL A 147 17.58 -15.38 -1.80
C VAL A 147 17.83 -15.32 -3.29
N GLN A 148 17.40 -16.35 -4.01
CA GLN A 148 17.39 -16.36 -5.47
C GLN A 148 16.24 -15.47 -5.97
N GLU A 149 16.58 -14.33 -6.57
CA GLU A 149 15.64 -13.24 -6.91
C GLU A 149 14.88 -13.45 -8.23
N TYR A 150 13.74 -12.78 -8.39
CA TYR A 150 13.00 -12.69 -9.68
C TYR A 150 13.53 -11.56 -10.58
N GLY A 151 14.85 -11.49 -10.72
CA GLY A 151 15.57 -10.47 -11.50
C GLY A 151 15.78 -9.12 -10.80
N LYS A 152 14.97 -8.77 -9.79
CA LYS A 152 15.19 -7.65 -8.87
C LYS A 152 14.95 -8.12 -7.43
N ALA A 153 15.64 -7.51 -6.46
CA ALA A 153 15.44 -7.78 -5.04
C ALA A 153 14.04 -7.38 -4.58
N ASN A 154 13.42 -8.21 -3.74
CA ASN A 154 12.18 -7.87 -3.05
C ASN A 154 12.48 -7.28 -1.67
N ALA A 155 12.34 -5.97 -1.56
CA ALA A 155 12.59 -5.22 -0.34
C ALA A 155 11.73 -5.70 0.84
N SER A 156 10.47 -6.07 0.61
CA SER A 156 9.57 -6.56 1.67
C SER A 156 9.97 -7.94 2.19
N LEU A 157 10.39 -8.83 1.31
CA LEU A 157 10.94 -10.13 1.70
C LEU A 157 12.26 -9.96 2.45
N HIS A 158 13.15 -9.09 1.97
CA HIS A 158 14.44 -8.83 2.63
C HIS A 158 14.22 -8.26 4.03
N ALA A 159 13.43 -7.19 4.16
CA ALA A 159 13.09 -6.62 5.45
C ALA A 159 12.43 -7.64 6.39
N GLY A 160 11.58 -8.53 5.85
CA GLY A 160 10.97 -9.61 6.62
C GLY A 160 11.98 -10.64 7.14
N LEU A 161 12.98 -11.01 6.35
CA LEU A 161 14.05 -11.92 6.75
C LEU A 161 15.00 -11.27 7.76
N GLU A 162 15.35 -10.00 7.55
CA GLU A 162 16.20 -9.20 8.45
C GLU A 162 15.54 -8.96 9.80
N ALA A 163 14.22 -8.71 9.81
CA ALA A 163 13.44 -8.59 11.05
C ALA A 163 13.43 -9.88 11.90
N ARG A 164 13.79 -11.03 11.30
CA ARG A 164 13.92 -12.33 11.96
C ARG A 164 15.38 -12.66 12.31
N GLY A 165 16.28 -11.67 12.25
CA GLY A 165 17.70 -11.83 12.60
C GLY A 165 18.58 -12.36 11.47
N GLY A 166 18.02 -12.59 10.27
CA GLY A 166 18.76 -13.10 9.12
C GLY A 166 19.56 -12.03 8.38
N ARG A 167 20.73 -12.38 7.85
CA ARG A 167 21.50 -11.55 6.91
C ARG A 167 21.19 -12.00 5.49
N VAL A 168 20.66 -11.11 4.65
CA VAL A 168 20.18 -11.50 3.32
C VAL A 168 21.31 -11.40 2.29
N LEU A 169 21.59 -12.51 1.61
CA LEU A 169 22.46 -12.58 0.44
C LEU A 169 21.62 -12.67 -0.83
N SER A 170 21.58 -11.60 -1.63
CA SER A 170 20.80 -11.54 -2.87
C SER A 170 21.50 -12.26 -4.02
N VAL A 171 20.86 -13.30 -4.58
CA VAL A 171 21.39 -14.11 -5.68
C VAL A 171 20.64 -13.78 -6.97
N ARG A 172 21.25 -12.91 -7.79
CA ARG A 172 20.72 -12.52 -9.10
C ARG A 172 21.44 -13.27 -10.22
N VAL A 173 20.68 -13.86 -11.14
CA VAL A 173 21.20 -14.73 -12.21
C VAL A 173 20.67 -14.37 -13.60
N TYR A 174 19.58 -13.61 -13.64
CA TYR A 174 19.05 -12.93 -14.83
C TYR A 174 18.53 -11.56 -14.42
N GLN A 175 18.32 -10.71 -15.42
CA GLN A 175 17.45 -9.56 -15.31
C GLN A 175 16.41 -9.62 -16.43
N TYR A 176 15.20 -9.11 -16.15
CA TYR A 176 14.25 -8.84 -17.21
C TYR A 176 14.56 -7.45 -17.75
N ASP A 177 14.79 -7.36 -19.06
CA ASP A 177 15.00 -6.10 -19.76
C ASP A 177 13.93 -5.94 -20.84
N LEU A 178 13.88 -4.77 -21.47
CA LEU A 178 13.03 -4.52 -22.63
C LEU A 178 13.40 -5.47 -23.79
N PRO A 179 12.43 -5.83 -24.65
CA PRO A 179 12.71 -6.61 -25.86
C PRO A 179 13.72 -5.88 -26.77
N GLU A 180 14.35 -6.61 -27.69
CA GLU A 180 15.28 -5.99 -28.66
C GLU A 180 14.57 -4.97 -29.55
N ASP A 181 13.35 -5.32 -30.00
CA ASP A 181 12.45 -4.39 -30.64
C ASP A 181 11.39 -3.92 -29.63
N VAL A 182 11.54 -2.68 -29.15
CA VAL A 182 10.64 -2.03 -28.20
C VAL A 182 9.49 -1.32 -28.91
N GLU A 183 9.54 -1.15 -30.23
CA GLU A 183 8.55 -0.33 -30.94
C GLU A 183 7.12 -0.87 -30.83
N PRO A 184 6.85 -2.19 -30.88
CA PRO A 184 5.50 -2.72 -30.63
C PRO A 184 4.95 -2.32 -29.25
N LEU A 185 5.80 -2.30 -28.22
CA LEU A 185 5.42 -1.85 -26.88
C LEU A 185 5.14 -0.34 -26.86
N ARG A 186 6.00 0.46 -27.50
CA ARG A 186 5.80 1.92 -27.62
C ARG A 186 4.50 2.25 -28.36
N ALA A 187 4.19 1.53 -29.43
CA ALA A 187 2.94 1.68 -30.17
C ALA A 187 1.72 1.41 -29.28
N ASN A 188 1.76 0.35 -28.46
CA ASN A 188 0.71 0.07 -27.49
C ASN A 188 0.62 1.13 -26.38
N VAL A 189 1.74 1.66 -25.90
CA VAL A 189 1.77 2.76 -24.92
C VAL A 189 1.13 4.03 -25.50
N ARG A 190 1.46 4.41 -26.74
CA ARG A 190 0.84 5.56 -27.42
C ARG A 190 -0.65 5.34 -27.65
N ALA A 191 -1.05 4.15 -28.11
CA ALA A 191 -2.45 3.79 -28.29
C ALA A 191 -3.23 3.82 -26.96
N LEU A 192 -2.61 3.36 -25.86
CA LEU A 192 -3.19 3.43 -24.53
C LEU A 192 -3.40 4.88 -24.10
N ALA A 193 -2.38 5.73 -24.23
CA ALA A 193 -2.44 7.15 -23.89
C ALA A 193 -3.48 7.91 -24.75
N ALA A 194 -3.65 7.52 -26.01
CA ALA A 194 -4.64 8.07 -26.92
C ALA A 194 -6.07 7.53 -26.69
N GLY A 195 -6.26 6.59 -25.76
CA GLY A 195 -7.57 5.99 -25.48
C GLY A 195 -8.08 5.02 -26.57
N GLU A 196 -7.18 4.51 -27.41
CA GLU A 196 -7.50 3.56 -28.49
C GLU A 196 -7.60 2.10 -28.00
N LEU A 197 -7.23 1.82 -26.76
CA LEU A 197 -7.28 0.49 -26.18
C LEU A 197 -8.47 0.34 -25.25
N ASP A 198 -9.25 -0.71 -25.50
CA ASP A 198 -10.40 -1.08 -24.67
C ASP A 198 -9.97 -1.96 -23.50
N VAL A 199 -9.02 -2.88 -23.72
CA VAL A 199 -8.53 -3.79 -22.69
C VAL A 199 -7.01 -3.85 -22.75
N VAL A 200 -6.34 -3.83 -21.60
CA VAL A 200 -4.91 -4.13 -21.45
C VAL A 200 -4.72 -5.32 -20.50
N MET A 201 -3.96 -6.31 -20.94
CA MET A 201 -3.76 -7.57 -20.24
C MET A 201 -2.32 -7.76 -19.78
N PHE A 202 -2.16 -8.13 -18.51
CA PHE A 202 -0.87 -8.42 -17.88
C PHE A 202 -0.79 -9.89 -17.44
N THR A 203 0.13 -10.64 -18.04
CA THR A 203 0.47 -12.02 -17.68
C THR A 203 1.66 -12.14 -16.72
N SER A 204 2.27 -11.02 -16.33
CA SER A 204 3.34 -10.96 -15.33
C SER A 204 3.51 -9.56 -14.74
N ALA A 205 3.90 -9.47 -13.47
CA ALA A 205 4.25 -8.22 -12.79
C ALA A 205 5.31 -7.40 -13.55
N HIS A 206 6.31 -8.04 -14.18
CA HIS A 206 7.36 -7.32 -14.92
C HIS A 206 6.82 -6.56 -16.14
N GLN A 207 5.69 -6.97 -16.70
CA GLN A 207 5.07 -6.27 -17.82
C GLN A 207 4.52 -4.90 -17.39
N VAL A 208 4.03 -4.81 -16.15
CA VAL A 208 3.55 -3.56 -15.55
C VAL A 208 4.71 -2.58 -15.43
N ALA A 209 5.81 -3.02 -14.81
CA ALA A 209 7.01 -2.20 -14.64
C ALA A 209 7.59 -1.73 -15.98
N ASN A 210 7.64 -2.61 -16.99
CA ASN A 210 8.19 -2.27 -18.30
C ASN A 210 7.24 -1.35 -19.11
N LEU A 211 5.92 -1.52 -18.99
CA LEU A 211 4.96 -0.59 -19.58
C LEU A 211 5.13 0.82 -19.02
N LEU A 212 5.22 0.95 -17.69
CA LEU A 212 5.40 2.23 -17.01
C LEU A 212 6.75 2.87 -17.35
N ARG A 213 7.82 2.08 -17.40
CA ARG A 213 9.14 2.56 -17.86
C ARG A 213 9.07 3.15 -19.27
N VAL A 214 8.41 2.46 -20.21
CA VAL A 214 8.27 2.96 -21.58
C VAL A 214 7.33 4.16 -21.66
N ALA A 215 6.30 4.23 -20.81
CA ALA A 215 5.43 5.39 -20.70
C ALA A 215 6.18 6.63 -20.20
N ASP A 216 7.06 6.47 -19.21
CA ASP A 216 7.94 7.53 -18.71
C ASP A 216 8.96 7.98 -19.76
N GLU A 217 9.63 7.03 -20.45
CA GLU A 217 10.55 7.34 -21.56
C GLU A 217 9.89 8.14 -22.70
N LEU A 218 8.58 7.98 -22.89
CA LEU A 218 7.80 8.71 -23.89
C LEU A 218 7.14 10.00 -23.35
N GLY A 219 7.25 10.29 -22.06
CA GLY A 219 6.57 11.43 -21.42
C GLY A 219 5.05 11.28 -21.33
N LEU A 220 4.53 10.05 -21.38
CA LEU A 220 3.11 9.72 -21.42
C LEU A 220 2.58 9.07 -20.12
N ASP A 221 3.40 8.94 -19.07
CA ASP A 221 3.05 8.26 -17.81
C ASP A 221 1.70 8.72 -17.22
N GLY A 222 1.50 10.03 -17.07
CA GLY A 222 0.23 10.57 -16.55
C GLY A 222 -0.99 10.25 -17.42
N GLN A 223 -0.84 10.26 -18.76
CA GLN A 223 -1.92 9.94 -19.69
C GLN A 223 -2.26 8.46 -19.68
N VAL A 224 -1.24 7.59 -19.68
CA VAL A 224 -1.38 6.13 -19.58
C VAL A 224 -2.10 5.75 -18.29
N ARG A 225 -1.67 6.31 -17.15
CA ARG A 225 -2.32 6.09 -15.84
C ARG A 225 -3.78 6.52 -15.85
N SER A 226 -4.04 7.72 -16.37
CA SER A 226 -5.41 8.25 -16.49
C SER A 226 -6.29 7.35 -17.36
N MET A 227 -5.82 6.91 -18.52
CA MET A 227 -6.58 6.05 -19.43
C MET A 227 -6.85 4.67 -18.82
N MET A 228 -5.85 4.07 -18.16
CA MET A 228 -6.03 2.82 -17.42
C MET A 228 -7.06 2.95 -16.29
N GLN A 229 -7.16 4.12 -15.63
CA GLN A 229 -8.15 4.37 -14.59
C GLN A 229 -9.57 4.58 -15.15
N THR A 230 -9.71 5.25 -16.29
CA THR A 230 -11.00 5.85 -16.71
C THR A 230 -11.59 5.27 -18.00
N HIS A 231 -10.78 4.72 -18.91
CA HIS A 231 -11.23 4.41 -20.27
C HIS A 231 -10.79 3.03 -20.81
N THR A 232 -9.92 2.34 -20.08
CA THR A 232 -9.39 1.01 -20.44
C THR A 232 -9.60 0.01 -19.29
N VAL A 233 -10.01 -1.21 -19.61
CA VAL A 233 -10.07 -2.31 -18.65
C VAL A 233 -8.69 -2.92 -18.46
N VAL A 234 -8.25 -3.00 -17.21
CA VAL A 234 -6.98 -3.54 -16.77
C VAL A 234 -7.19 -4.93 -16.21
N ALA A 235 -6.76 -5.94 -16.97
CA ALA A 235 -6.89 -7.34 -16.64
C ALA A 235 -5.55 -7.93 -16.20
N SER A 236 -5.53 -8.49 -15.00
CA SER A 236 -4.36 -9.12 -14.40
C SER A 236 -4.51 -10.64 -14.40
N ILE A 237 -3.47 -11.39 -14.73
CA ILE A 237 -3.52 -12.86 -14.70
C ILE A 237 -3.64 -13.44 -13.29
N GLY A 238 -3.28 -12.70 -12.24
CA GLY A 238 -3.31 -13.24 -10.88
C GLY A 238 -2.64 -12.38 -9.82
N PRO A 239 -2.63 -12.85 -8.56
CA PRO A 239 -2.38 -12.01 -7.38
C PRO A 239 -1.05 -11.26 -7.39
N THR A 240 0.04 -11.87 -7.85
CA THR A 240 1.37 -11.21 -7.92
C THR A 240 1.39 -10.05 -8.93
N THR A 241 0.71 -10.20 -10.07
CA THR A 241 0.63 -9.14 -11.08
C THR A 241 -0.31 -8.02 -10.60
N SER A 242 -1.39 -8.38 -9.90
CA SER A 242 -2.32 -7.43 -9.31
C SER A 242 -1.71 -6.63 -8.17
N GLU A 243 -0.86 -7.25 -7.34
CA GLU A 243 -0.08 -6.56 -6.32
C GLU A 243 0.82 -5.52 -6.98
N MET A 244 1.56 -5.87 -8.04
CA MET A 244 2.39 -4.90 -8.77
C MET A 244 1.58 -3.75 -9.38
N LEU A 245 0.39 -4.01 -9.93
CA LEU A 245 -0.50 -2.96 -10.42
C LEU A 245 -0.90 -2.00 -9.29
N ARG A 246 -1.32 -2.54 -8.13
CA ARG A 246 -1.73 -1.76 -6.95
C ARG A 246 -0.58 -0.97 -6.33
N ASP A 247 0.62 -1.57 -6.24
CA ASP A 247 1.84 -0.91 -5.75
C ASP A 247 2.24 0.28 -6.62
N ASN A 248 1.77 0.32 -7.88
CA ASN A 248 1.96 1.43 -8.80
C ASN A 248 0.68 2.27 -8.98
N GLU A 249 -0.30 2.16 -8.09
CA GLU A 249 -1.56 2.95 -8.13
C GLU A 249 -2.38 2.76 -9.43
N LEU A 250 -2.24 1.59 -10.06
CA LEU A 250 -3.00 1.19 -11.23
C LEU A 250 -4.17 0.27 -10.83
N PRO A 251 -5.33 0.37 -11.51
CA PRO A 251 -6.48 -0.45 -11.18
C PRO A 251 -6.27 -1.91 -11.58
N VAL A 252 -7.03 -2.80 -10.94
CA VAL A 252 -7.18 -4.20 -11.32
C VAL A 252 -8.67 -4.45 -11.47
N ASP A 253 -9.20 -4.31 -12.68
CA ASP A 253 -10.65 -4.43 -12.93
C ASP A 253 -11.07 -5.88 -13.06
N LEU A 254 -10.14 -6.76 -13.43
CA LEU A 254 -10.38 -8.17 -13.65
C LEU A 254 -9.16 -8.98 -13.22
N GLU A 255 -9.39 -9.96 -12.34
CA GLU A 255 -8.45 -11.02 -12.00
C GLU A 255 -9.19 -12.37 -12.08
N PRO A 256 -8.76 -13.34 -12.92
CA PRO A 256 -9.43 -14.63 -13.02
C PRO A 256 -9.09 -15.50 -11.81
N GLU A 257 -10.01 -16.40 -11.43
CA GLU A 257 -9.83 -17.37 -10.34
C GLU A 257 -8.60 -18.28 -10.54
N HIS A 258 -8.25 -18.57 -11.80
CA HIS A 258 -7.08 -19.35 -12.15
C HIS A 258 -6.08 -18.53 -12.95
N SER A 259 -4.83 -18.50 -12.49
CA SER A 259 -3.74 -17.75 -13.13
C SER A 259 -3.18 -18.40 -14.38
N LYS A 260 -4.05 -18.58 -15.38
CA LYS A 260 -3.77 -19.18 -16.68
C LYS A 260 -4.28 -18.26 -17.79
N MET A 261 -3.51 -18.17 -18.87
CA MET A 261 -3.79 -17.31 -20.02
C MET A 261 -5.21 -17.48 -20.59
N GLY A 262 -5.66 -18.72 -20.78
CA GLY A 262 -7.01 -18.99 -21.30
C GLY A 262 -8.12 -18.48 -20.38
N HIS A 263 -7.94 -18.59 -19.06
CA HIS A 263 -8.91 -18.08 -18.08
C HIS A 263 -8.92 -16.55 -18.04
N LEU A 264 -7.75 -15.91 -18.15
CA LEU A 264 -7.65 -14.45 -18.26
C LEU A 264 -8.42 -13.93 -19.48
N VAL A 265 -8.19 -14.53 -20.65
CA VAL A 265 -8.84 -14.10 -21.90
C VAL A 265 -10.34 -14.37 -21.85
N SER A 266 -10.76 -15.54 -21.37
CA SER A 266 -12.18 -15.89 -21.25
C SER A 266 -12.93 -14.96 -20.29
N ALA A 267 -12.36 -14.69 -19.11
CA ALA A 267 -12.97 -13.81 -18.12
C ALA A 267 -13.07 -12.37 -18.63
N ALA A 268 -12.02 -11.89 -19.32
CA ALA A 268 -12.05 -10.58 -19.94
C ALA A 268 -13.08 -10.51 -21.08
N ALA A 269 -13.19 -11.55 -21.92
CA ALA A 269 -14.17 -11.60 -23.00
C ALA A 269 -15.61 -11.56 -22.48
N GLU A 270 -15.86 -12.10 -21.30
CA GLU A 270 -17.17 -12.08 -20.65
C GLU A 270 -17.50 -10.72 -20.04
N GLN A 271 -16.53 -10.07 -19.38
CA GLN A 271 -16.81 -8.93 -18.49
C GLN A 271 -16.36 -7.57 -19.03
N ALA A 272 -15.46 -7.52 -20.02
CA ALA A 272 -14.80 -6.28 -20.43
C ALA A 272 -15.78 -5.19 -20.89
N ARG A 273 -16.88 -5.55 -21.56
CA ARG A 273 -17.88 -4.57 -22.04
C ARG A 273 -18.57 -3.85 -20.89
N ASP A 274 -18.99 -4.60 -19.88
CA ASP A 274 -19.70 -4.05 -18.72
C ASP A 274 -18.74 -3.21 -17.86
N LEU A 275 -17.51 -3.69 -17.68
CA LEU A 275 -16.46 -2.95 -16.98
C LEU A 275 -16.10 -1.65 -17.71
N LEU A 276 -15.98 -1.67 -19.04
CA LEU A 276 -15.74 -0.49 -19.87
C LEU A 276 -16.90 0.52 -19.79
N ALA A 277 -18.14 0.04 -19.88
CA ALA A 277 -19.31 0.90 -19.78
C ALA A 277 -19.34 1.62 -18.43
N LYS A 278 -19.08 0.91 -17.32
CA LYS A 278 -18.99 1.49 -15.97
C LYS A 278 -17.89 2.54 -15.85
N LYS A 279 -16.68 2.23 -16.34
CA LYS A 279 -15.54 3.16 -16.33
C LYS A 279 -15.81 4.44 -17.13
N ARG A 280 -16.34 4.30 -18.34
CA ARG A 280 -16.62 5.44 -19.23
C ARG A 280 -17.84 6.25 -18.78
N SER A 281 -18.82 5.65 -18.11
CA SER A 281 -19.98 6.37 -17.57
C SER A 281 -19.64 7.22 -16.35
N GLN A 282 -18.70 6.77 -15.49
CA GLN A 282 -18.22 7.55 -14.36
C GLN A 282 -17.57 8.85 -14.85
N THR A 283 -16.77 8.79 -15.92
CA THR A 283 -16.07 9.97 -16.46
C THR A 283 -16.98 11.02 -17.13
N LYS A 284 -18.16 10.63 -17.65
CA LYS A 284 -19.12 11.59 -18.26
C LYS A 284 -19.90 12.41 -17.23
N SER A 285 -20.06 11.91 -16.01
CA SER A 285 -20.80 12.61 -14.95
C SER A 285 -20.03 13.83 -14.42
N THR A 286 -18.69 13.82 -14.51
CA THR A 286 -17.81 14.88 -14.00
C THR A 286 -17.76 16.13 -14.90
N ALA A 287 -18.15 16.04 -16.19
CA ALA A 287 -17.98 17.13 -17.16
C ALA A 287 -19.14 18.15 -17.21
N THR A 288 -20.25 17.93 -16.49
CA THR A 288 -21.47 18.77 -16.62
C THR A 288 -21.77 19.64 -15.38
N ILE A 289 -20.97 19.57 -14.32
CA ILE A 289 -21.20 20.36 -13.10
C ILE A 289 -20.18 21.49 -13.03
N THR A 290 -20.42 22.55 -13.80
CA THR A 290 -19.86 23.89 -13.53
C THR A 290 -21.05 24.79 -13.21
N THR A 291 -20.89 25.63 -12.17
CA THR A 291 -21.86 26.59 -11.60
C THR A 291 -22.87 26.06 -10.59
N ALA A 292 -22.40 25.77 -9.37
CA ALA A 292 -23.17 26.04 -8.15
C ALA A 292 -22.19 26.47 -7.04
N SER A 293 -22.32 27.71 -6.58
CA SER A 293 -21.55 28.23 -5.44
C SER A 293 -21.90 27.45 -4.18
N PRO A 294 -20.92 27.06 -3.33
CA PRO A 294 -21.22 26.45 -2.06
C PRO A 294 -21.76 27.51 -1.09
N THR A 295 -22.93 27.25 -0.52
CA THR A 295 -23.43 27.98 0.64
C THR A 295 -22.44 27.80 1.80
N ILE A 296 -21.79 28.88 2.19
CA ILE A 296 -20.87 28.95 3.33
C ILE A 296 -21.68 28.64 4.60
N MET A 297 -21.37 27.54 5.27
CA MET A 297 -21.89 27.25 6.61
C MET A 297 -21.33 28.27 7.60
N ALA A 298 -22.21 28.80 8.45
CA ALA A 298 -21.84 29.72 9.52
C ALA A 298 -20.81 29.05 10.45
N GLN A 299 -19.67 29.73 10.65
CA GLN A 299 -18.59 29.27 11.51
C GLN A 299 -18.93 29.51 12.98
N PRO A 300 -18.51 28.61 13.90
CA PRO A 300 -18.43 28.96 15.31
C PRO A 300 -17.34 30.02 15.54
N ASP A 301 -17.69 31.05 16.31
CA ASP A 301 -16.84 32.17 16.68
C ASP A 301 -15.76 31.73 17.68
N PHE A 302 -14.64 31.22 17.18
CA PHE A 302 -13.42 31.01 17.96
C PHE A 302 -12.58 32.28 17.89
N SER A 303 -12.65 33.09 18.96
CA SER A 303 -11.89 34.33 19.07
C SER A 303 -10.40 34.10 18.82
N VAL A 304 -9.86 34.85 17.86
CA VAL A 304 -8.48 34.82 17.37
C VAL A 304 -7.47 35.14 18.48
N THR A 305 -6.61 34.18 18.84
CA THR A 305 -5.28 34.49 19.40
C THR A 305 -4.19 33.50 19.00
N ALA A 306 -3.10 34.09 18.50
CA ALA A 306 -1.73 33.63 18.30
C ALA A 306 -1.45 32.64 17.15
N ALA A 307 -0.99 33.21 16.03
CA ALA A 307 -0.13 32.53 15.07
C ALA A 307 1.02 31.80 15.81
N LEU A 308 1.51 30.69 15.24
CA LEU A 308 2.68 29.96 15.71
C LEU A 308 3.81 30.91 16.15
N ASP A 309 4.42 30.67 17.31
CA ASP A 309 5.51 31.51 17.83
C ASP A 309 6.73 31.47 16.90
N ALA A 310 6.88 32.54 16.11
CA ALA A 310 7.96 32.68 15.14
C ALA A 310 9.36 32.78 15.77
N SER A 311 9.45 33.04 17.08
CA SER A 311 10.71 33.13 17.81
C SER A 311 11.18 31.77 18.37
N ALA A 312 10.31 30.77 18.39
CA ALA A 312 10.62 29.48 18.98
C ALA A 312 11.64 28.68 18.15
N ALA A 313 12.48 27.90 18.83
CA ALA A 313 13.57 27.16 18.19
C ALA A 313 13.11 26.17 17.10
N TRP A 314 11.91 25.59 17.23
CA TRP A 314 11.32 24.68 16.24
C TRP A 314 10.78 25.40 14.99
N TYR A 315 10.50 26.71 15.06
CA TYR A 315 9.81 27.43 14.00
C TYR A 315 10.61 27.46 12.68
N ASN A 316 11.93 27.60 12.80
CA ASN A 316 12.88 27.62 11.68
C ASN A 316 13.59 26.28 11.47
N GLY A 317 13.13 25.20 12.12
CA GLY A 317 13.65 23.86 11.89
C GLY A 317 13.33 23.34 10.48
N PRO A 318 14.10 22.39 9.93
CA PRO A 318 13.93 21.89 8.56
C PRO A 318 12.50 21.44 8.24
N PHE A 319 11.85 20.71 9.15
CA PHE A 319 10.47 20.25 8.97
C PHE A 319 9.47 21.39 8.81
N MET A 320 9.49 22.38 9.72
CA MET A 320 8.53 23.48 9.70
C MET A 320 8.72 24.40 8.50
N LYS A 321 9.97 24.65 8.09
CA LYS A 321 10.27 25.38 6.85
C LYS A 321 9.74 24.64 5.62
N ALA A 322 9.95 23.33 5.54
CA ALA A 322 9.44 22.51 4.45
C ALA A 322 7.90 22.52 4.38
N CYS A 323 7.21 22.43 5.53
CA CYS A 323 5.75 22.57 5.59
C CYS A 323 5.25 23.92 5.04
N ARG A 324 6.02 24.99 5.24
CA ARG A 324 5.73 26.32 4.68
C ARG A 324 6.23 26.51 3.25
N ARG A 325 6.82 25.48 2.63
CA ARG A 325 7.44 25.49 1.30
C ARG A 325 8.59 26.49 1.17
N GLU A 326 9.31 26.69 2.27
CA GLU A 326 10.54 27.49 2.31
C GLU A 326 11.76 26.62 1.98
N PRO A 327 12.84 27.20 1.40
CA PRO A 327 14.09 26.48 1.18
C PRO A 327 14.71 25.94 2.48
N THR A 328 15.21 24.71 2.44
CA THR A 328 15.92 24.05 3.55
C THR A 328 17.28 23.54 3.08
N ASP A 329 18.25 23.52 3.99
CA ASP A 329 19.60 23.00 3.68
C ASP A 329 19.62 21.46 3.59
N VAL A 330 18.59 20.82 4.15
CA VAL A 330 18.37 19.37 4.15
C VAL A 330 16.89 19.06 3.91
N THR A 331 16.60 17.88 3.37
CA THR A 331 15.22 17.38 3.32
C THR A 331 14.85 16.77 4.67
N PRO A 332 13.86 17.33 5.41
CA PRO A 332 13.46 16.79 6.69
C PRO A 332 12.79 15.41 6.54
N VAL A 333 13.00 14.54 7.53
CA VAL A 333 12.40 13.21 7.58
C VAL A 333 11.76 12.93 8.93
N TRP A 334 10.58 12.35 8.88
CA TRP A 334 9.94 11.64 9.97
C TRP A 334 9.27 10.40 9.39
N LEU A 335 8.97 9.39 10.21
CA LEU A 335 8.48 8.09 9.73
C LEU A 335 7.09 7.82 10.29
N MET A 336 6.09 7.51 9.48
CA MET A 336 4.81 7.07 10.04
C MET A 336 5.02 5.81 10.90
N ARG A 337 4.40 5.79 12.09
CA ARG A 337 4.62 4.78 13.14
C ARG A 337 6.05 4.79 13.70
N GLN A 338 6.62 5.98 13.96
CA GLN A 338 7.94 6.18 14.61
C GLN A 338 8.12 5.30 15.85
N ALA A 339 7.14 5.33 16.75
CA ALA A 339 7.04 4.41 17.86
C ALA A 339 6.14 3.23 17.47
N GLY A 340 6.70 2.02 17.44
CA GLY A 340 5.94 0.85 17.02
C GLY A 340 6.64 -0.47 17.29
N ARG A 341 5.95 -1.56 16.91
CA ARG A 341 6.35 -2.95 17.22
C ARG A 341 7.72 -3.38 16.69
N TYR A 342 8.33 -2.60 15.80
CA TYR A 342 9.69 -2.86 15.31
C TYR A 342 10.75 -2.54 16.39
N MET A 343 10.47 -1.61 17.30
CA MET A 343 11.35 -1.22 18.40
C MET A 343 11.22 -2.16 19.60
N GLN A 344 12.36 -2.52 20.19
CA GLN A 344 12.38 -3.36 21.38
C GLN A 344 11.75 -2.63 22.58
N GLU A 345 12.12 -1.37 22.79
CA GLU A 345 11.66 -0.51 23.90
C GLU A 345 10.13 -0.40 23.91
N TYR A 346 9.54 -0.20 22.72
CA TYR A 346 8.09 -0.20 22.57
C TYR A 346 7.46 -1.56 22.91
N ARG A 347 8.07 -2.67 22.46
CA ARG A 347 7.57 -4.02 22.79
C ARG A 347 7.63 -4.29 24.30
N GLU A 348 8.67 -3.82 24.98
CA GLU A 348 8.83 -3.95 26.44
C GLU A 348 7.75 -3.18 27.21
N VAL A 349 7.39 -1.97 26.76
CA VAL A 349 6.25 -1.21 27.32
C VAL A 349 4.95 -1.96 27.06
N ARG A 350 4.68 -2.39 25.82
CA ARG A 350 3.45 -3.12 25.43
C ARG A 350 3.30 -4.49 26.10
N ALA A 351 4.37 -5.07 26.63
CA ALA A 351 4.30 -6.31 27.42
C ALA A 351 3.69 -6.08 28.81
N LYS A 352 3.70 -4.84 29.32
CA LYS A 352 3.25 -4.47 30.68
C LYS A 352 1.89 -3.76 30.71
N THR A 353 1.41 -3.26 29.58
CA THR A 353 0.15 -2.50 29.49
C THR A 353 -0.61 -2.83 28.21
N THR A 354 -1.93 -2.67 28.19
CA THR A 354 -2.75 -2.78 26.97
C THR A 354 -2.60 -1.53 26.08
N PHE A 355 -3.12 -1.57 24.86
CA PHE A 355 -2.90 -0.47 23.91
C PHE A 355 -3.67 0.78 24.33
N LEU A 356 -4.90 0.59 24.80
CA LEU A 356 -5.74 1.68 25.26
C LEU A 356 -5.22 2.25 26.59
N GLU A 357 -4.77 1.41 27.51
CA GLU A 357 -4.10 1.87 28.74
C GLU A 357 -2.85 2.70 28.44
N LEU A 358 -2.04 2.28 27.46
CA LEU A 358 -0.90 3.07 27.00
C LEU A 358 -1.36 4.43 26.46
N CYS A 359 -2.35 4.46 25.55
CA CYS A 359 -2.88 5.71 24.97
C CYS A 359 -3.50 6.63 26.03
N LYS A 360 -4.09 6.08 27.10
CA LYS A 360 -4.67 6.83 28.22
C LYS A 360 -3.62 7.20 29.29
N ASN A 361 -2.33 6.93 29.06
CA ASN A 361 -1.22 7.34 29.92
C ASN A 361 -0.28 8.33 29.19
N PRO A 362 -0.48 9.65 29.37
CA PRO A 362 0.32 10.68 28.71
C PRO A 362 1.82 10.61 28.97
N GLY A 363 2.23 10.19 30.18
CA GLY A 363 3.64 10.06 30.54
C GLY A 363 4.32 8.96 29.74
N LEU A 364 3.70 7.77 29.67
CA LEU A 364 4.22 6.66 28.86
C LEU A 364 4.19 6.97 27.37
N CYS A 365 3.15 7.66 26.87
CA CYS A 365 3.10 8.10 25.48
C CYS A 365 4.26 9.03 25.12
N SER A 366 4.55 10.01 25.99
CA SER A 366 5.68 10.93 25.83
C SER A 366 7.01 10.18 25.85
N GLU A 367 7.23 9.31 26.84
CA GLU A 367 8.47 8.51 26.97
C GLU A 367 8.74 7.65 25.73
N VAL A 368 7.71 6.93 25.27
CA VAL A 368 7.78 6.09 24.07
C VAL A 368 8.14 6.92 22.84
N MET A 369 7.53 8.11 22.68
CA MET A 369 7.79 8.97 21.54
C MET A 369 9.19 9.60 21.60
N CYS A 370 9.60 10.14 22.74
CA CYS A 370 10.94 10.71 22.92
C CYS A 370 12.04 9.66 22.67
N THR A 371 11.82 8.43 23.12
CA THR A 371 12.73 7.29 22.85
C THR A 371 12.84 7.01 21.35
N ALA A 372 11.71 6.98 20.63
CA ALA A 372 11.68 6.77 19.18
C ALA A 372 12.42 7.87 18.42
N VAL A 373 12.14 9.14 18.76
CA VAL A 373 12.75 10.30 18.11
C VAL A 373 14.27 10.32 18.33
N ASN A 374 14.73 10.09 19.57
CA ASN A 374 16.15 10.05 19.90
C ASN A 374 16.90 8.93 19.15
N ARG A 375 16.25 7.77 18.97
CA ARG A 375 16.86 6.63 18.29
C ARG A 375 16.89 6.79 16.77
N LEU A 376 15.89 7.47 16.20
CA LEU A 376 15.77 7.64 14.76
C LEU A 376 16.48 8.89 14.22
N GLY A 377 16.70 9.92 15.04
CA GLY A 377 17.30 11.18 14.58
C GLY A 377 16.44 11.93 13.56
N VAL A 378 15.12 11.88 13.74
CA VAL A 378 14.08 12.47 12.88
C VAL A 378 13.83 13.95 13.17
N ASP A 379 13.30 14.68 12.18
CA ASP A 379 13.09 16.13 12.22
C ASP A 379 11.74 16.56 12.83
N ALA A 380 10.87 15.61 13.17
CA ALA A 380 9.58 15.86 13.82
C ALA A 380 9.11 14.62 14.59
N ALA A 381 8.26 14.85 15.60
CA ALA A 381 7.67 13.80 16.42
C ALA A 381 6.14 13.82 16.29
N ILE A 382 5.52 12.72 15.86
CA ILE A 382 4.06 12.60 15.93
C ILE A 382 3.65 12.09 17.31
N ILE A 383 2.58 12.62 17.92
CA ILE A 383 2.13 12.09 19.21
C ILE A 383 1.78 10.60 19.13
N PHE A 384 1.98 9.87 20.23
CA PHE A 384 1.52 8.49 20.32
C PHE A 384 0.05 8.47 20.77
N SER A 385 -0.86 8.14 19.85
CA SER A 385 -2.29 7.97 20.14
C SER A 385 -2.93 7.03 19.11
N ASP A 386 -4.26 6.90 19.13
CA ASP A 386 -5.06 6.20 18.13
C ASP A 386 -6.12 7.14 17.52
N LEU A 387 -6.64 6.81 16.34
CA LEU A 387 -7.67 7.61 15.66
C LEU A 387 -9.04 7.50 16.32
N LEU A 388 -9.35 6.33 16.89
CA LEU A 388 -10.71 5.94 17.25
C LEU A 388 -11.22 6.40 18.63
N PRO A 389 -10.39 6.75 19.62
CA PRO A 389 -10.91 7.23 20.90
C PRO A 389 -11.88 8.42 20.79
N ILE A 390 -11.78 9.24 19.74
CA ILE A 390 -12.74 10.32 19.45
C ILE A 390 -14.20 9.81 19.31
N LEU A 391 -14.40 8.54 18.96
CA LEU A 391 -15.72 7.93 18.81
C LEU A 391 -16.41 7.66 20.17
N GLU A 392 -15.65 7.43 21.26
CA GLU A 392 -16.22 7.18 22.60
C GLU A 392 -17.17 8.32 23.05
N PRO A 393 -16.74 9.61 23.12
CA PRO A 393 -17.62 10.70 23.51
C PRO A 393 -18.74 11.00 22.49
N LEU A 394 -18.57 10.58 21.24
CA LEU A 394 -19.60 10.68 20.19
C LEU A 394 -20.70 9.60 20.35
N GLY A 395 -20.59 8.70 21.32
CA GLY A 395 -21.61 7.70 21.66
C GLY A 395 -21.37 6.30 21.10
N PHE A 396 -20.15 5.99 20.68
CA PHE A 396 -19.78 4.66 20.18
C PHE A 396 -19.04 3.82 21.24
N ASP A 397 -19.41 2.55 21.32
CA ASP A 397 -18.85 1.59 22.27
C ASP A 397 -17.62 0.92 21.65
N LEU A 398 -16.45 1.56 21.85
CA LEU A 398 -15.17 1.13 21.28
C LEU A 398 -14.43 0.15 22.20
N GLU A 399 -14.01 -0.98 21.63
CA GLU A 399 -13.10 -1.94 22.26
C GLU A 399 -11.91 -2.26 21.33
N PHE A 400 -10.72 -2.46 21.89
CA PHE A 400 -9.56 -3.00 21.16
C PHE A 400 -9.35 -4.48 21.49
N ALA A 401 -10.06 -5.36 20.79
CA ALA A 401 -10.01 -6.79 21.01
C ALA A 401 -8.62 -7.39 20.65
N LYS A 402 -8.16 -8.34 21.46
CA LYS A 402 -6.82 -8.94 21.31
C LYS A 402 -6.72 -9.74 20.01
N GLY A 403 -6.02 -9.19 19.02
CA GLY A 403 -5.73 -9.86 17.75
C GLY A 403 -6.73 -9.58 16.63
N GLU A 404 -7.87 -8.93 16.94
CA GLU A 404 -8.94 -8.65 15.98
C GLU A 404 -9.04 -7.16 15.58
N GLY A 405 -8.31 -6.28 16.28
CA GLY A 405 -8.32 -4.84 16.01
C GLY A 405 -9.45 -4.13 16.75
N PRO A 406 -9.79 -2.89 16.35
CA PRO A 406 -10.87 -2.15 16.99
C PRO A 406 -12.24 -2.70 16.60
N VAL A 407 -13.12 -2.77 17.59
CA VAL A 407 -14.51 -3.23 17.47
C VAL A 407 -15.41 -2.14 18.01
N ILE A 408 -16.44 -1.77 17.23
CA ILE A 408 -17.54 -0.89 17.67
C ILE A 408 -18.76 -1.78 17.89
N HIS A 409 -19.17 -1.95 19.15
CA HIS A 409 -20.25 -2.86 19.55
C HIS A 409 -21.63 -2.39 19.13
N ASN A 410 -21.78 -1.09 18.91
CA ASN A 410 -23.01 -0.44 18.50
C ASN A 410 -22.79 0.25 17.14
N PRO A 411 -22.59 -0.47 16.02
CA PRO A 411 -22.32 0.14 14.72
C PRO A 411 -23.57 0.79 14.10
N ILE A 412 -23.40 1.81 13.27
CA ILE A 412 -24.49 2.42 12.49
C ILE A 412 -24.88 1.47 11.35
N ARG A 413 -26.17 1.12 11.24
CA ARG A 413 -26.72 0.28 10.15
C ARG A 413 -27.84 0.97 9.40
N GLU A 414 -28.61 1.80 10.09
CA GLU A 414 -29.77 2.51 9.56
C GLU A 414 -29.66 4.02 9.79
N THR A 415 -30.43 4.79 9.05
CA THR A 415 -30.45 6.26 9.16
C THR A 415 -30.77 6.72 10.59
N ALA A 416 -31.70 6.05 11.27
CA ALA A 416 -32.07 6.35 12.65
C ALA A 416 -30.90 6.16 13.65
N ASP A 417 -29.91 5.34 13.31
CA ASP A 417 -28.73 5.16 14.18
C ASP A 417 -27.83 6.40 14.20
N ILE A 418 -27.94 7.31 13.22
CA ILE A 418 -27.13 8.54 13.18
C ILE A 418 -27.60 9.52 14.25
N ASP A 419 -28.86 9.44 14.67
CA ASP A 419 -29.44 10.32 15.69
C ASP A 419 -28.81 10.10 17.07
N ARG A 420 -28.25 8.90 17.33
CA ARG A 420 -27.54 8.62 18.59
C ARG A 420 -26.10 9.13 18.61
N THR A 421 -25.53 9.53 17.46
CA THR A 421 -24.20 10.13 17.41
C THR A 421 -24.26 11.52 18.04
N ARG A 422 -23.55 11.70 19.15
CA ARG A 422 -23.54 12.93 19.94
C ARG A 422 -22.62 13.97 19.32
N GLU A 423 -22.87 15.24 19.61
CA GLU A 423 -21.92 16.31 19.31
C GLU A 423 -20.77 16.27 20.32
N LEU A 424 -19.54 16.51 19.88
CA LEU A 424 -18.41 16.71 20.79
C LEU A 424 -18.41 18.18 21.23
N GLU A 425 -18.93 18.45 22.43
CA GLU A 425 -19.05 19.82 22.97
C GLU A 425 -17.76 20.31 23.64
N ASP A 426 -17.00 19.40 24.26
CA ASP A 426 -15.74 19.69 24.94
C ASP A 426 -14.73 18.53 24.83
N MET A 427 -13.54 18.74 25.38
CA MET A 427 -12.44 17.78 25.34
C MET A 427 -12.32 16.89 26.59
N ASN A 428 -13.22 16.99 27.57
CA ASN A 428 -13.09 16.31 28.86
C ASN A 428 -12.97 14.79 28.72
N GLY A 429 -13.70 14.19 27.75
CA GLY A 429 -13.61 12.76 27.44
C GLY A 429 -12.32 12.32 26.72
N LEU A 430 -11.50 13.28 26.28
CA LEU A 430 -10.30 13.10 25.46
C LEU A 430 -9.08 13.86 26.03
N ASP A 431 -9.15 14.31 27.28
CA ASP A 431 -8.10 15.12 27.94
C ASP A 431 -6.73 14.44 27.93
N PHE A 432 -6.70 13.11 27.96
CA PHE A 432 -5.46 12.34 27.87
C PHE A 432 -4.69 12.62 26.57
N VAL A 433 -5.36 12.94 25.46
CA VAL A 433 -4.71 13.30 24.19
C VAL A 433 -4.07 14.68 24.30
N VAL A 434 -4.82 15.65 24.82
CA VAL A 434 -4.36 17.03 25.04
C VAL A 434 -3.15 17.03 25.97
N GLU A 435 -3.21 16.26 27.05
CA GLU A 435 -2.09 16.09 27.98
C GLU A 435 -0.91 15.33 27.36
N THR A 436 -1.16 14.36 26.47
CA THR A 436 -0.09 13.68 25.72
C THR A 436 0.68 14.66 24.84
N VAL A 437 -0.01 15.56 24.13
CA VAL A 437 0.65 16.62 23.35
C VAL A 437 1.48 17.51 24.25
N ARG A 438 0.89 18.00 25.36
CA ARG A 438 1.57 18.91 26.30
C ARG A 438 2.84 18.29 26.87
N ARG A 439 2.79 17.02 27.31
CA ARG A 439 3.96 16.31 27.83
C ARG A 439 4.99 16.03 26.77
N THR A 440 4.58 15.50 25.62
CA THR A 440 5.50 15.23 24.50
C THR A 440 6.22 16.51 24.07
N ARG A 441 5.51 17.64 24.04
CA ARG A 441 6.11 18.94 23.75
C ARG A 441 7.12 19.38 24.81
N ALA A 442 6.79 19.21 26.09
CA ALA A 442 7.68 19.57 27.20
C ALA A 442 8.96 18.72 27.24
N ASP A 443 8.85 17.43 26.92
CA ASP A 443 9.96 16.47 27.03
C ASP A 443 10.87 16.46 25.79
N LEU A 444 10.35 16.84 24.62
CA LEU A 444 11.14 16.90 23.39
C LEU A 444 12.06 18.13 23.32
N PRO A 445 13.23 18.00 22.68
CA PRO A 445 14.10 19.14 22.40
C PRO A 445 13.35 20.32 21.75
N ALA A 446 13.64 21.54 22.20
CA ALA A 446 12.92 22.74 21.80
C ALA A 446 12.93 23.03 20.29
N HIS A 447 13.87 22.46 19.53
CA HIS A 447 13.98 22.62 18.08
C HIS A 447 13.17 21.58 17.27
N LEU A 448 12.70 20.51 17.89
CA LEU A 448 11.94 19.44 17.21
C LEU A 448 10.45 19.68 17.35
N PRO A 449 9.67 19.91 16.27
CA PRO A 449 8.23 20.09 16.33
C PRO A 449 7.46 18.80 16.67
N VAL A 450 6.28 18.97 17.26
CA VAL A 450 5.28 17.95 17.55
C VAL A 450 4.16 18.03 16.51
N ILE A 451 3.84 16.87 15.93
CA ILE A 451 2.74 16.67 15.00
C ILE A 451 1.56 16.08 15.80
N GLY A 452 0.46 16.82 15.89
CA GLY A 452 -0.84 16.30 16.30
C GLY A 452 -1.52 15.56 15.16
N PHE A 453 -2.56 14.77 15.42
CA PHE A 453 -3.28 14.12 14.34
C PHE A 453 -4.72 13.75 14.67
N ALA A 454 -5.50 13.46 13.63
CA ALA A 454 -6.85 12.92 13.74
C ALA A 454 -7.20 12.02 12.55
N GLY A 455 -8.23 11.19 12.69
CA GLY A 455 -8.86 10.49 11.56
C GLY A 455 -9.75 11.43 10.77
N ALA A 456 -9.75 11.31 9.43
CA ALA A 456 -10.68 12.04 8.59
C ALA A 456 -12.13 11.54 8.81
N PRO A 457 -13.15 12.37 8.56
CA PRO A 457 -14.56 12.01 8.77
C PRO A 457 -14.97 10.73 8.05
N PHE A 458 -14.54 10.52 6.81
CA PHE A 458 -14.86 9.30 6.06
C PHE A 458 -14.29 8.05 6.74
N THR A 459 -13.03 8.13 7.16
CA THR A 459 -12.34 7.06 7.86
C THR A 459 -12.99 6.74 9.21
N LEU A 460 -13.37 7.76 9.99
CA LEU A 460 -14.08 7.60 11.26
C LEU A 460 -15.49 7.03 11.07
N ALA A 461 -16.25 7.55 10.11
CA ALA A 461 -17.57 7.03 9.74
C ALA A 461 -17.50 5.56 9.32
N SER A 462 -16.47 5.19 8.54
CA SER A 462 -16.26 3.81 8.12
C SER A 462 -16.13 2.87 9.32
N TYR A 463 -15.35 3.23 10.35
CA TYR A 463 -15.27 2.41 11.56
C TYR A 463 -16.60 2.36 12.31
N ALA A 464 -17.27 3.50 12.47
CA ALA A 464 -18.55 3.60 13.15
C ALA A 464 -19.68 2.80 12.46
N ILE A 465 -19.63 2.66 11.13
CA ILE A 465 -20.65 1.96 10.33
C ILE A 465 -20.31 0.48 10.15
N GLU A 466 -19.05 0.16 9.85
CA GLU A 466 -18.65 -1.24 9.63
C GLU A 466 -18.64 -2.04 10.94
N GLY A 467 -18.33 -1.39 12.07
CA GLY A 467 -18.13 -2.04 13.36
C GLY A 467 -16.67 -2.41 13.65
N GLY A 468 -15.74 -2.06 12.75
CA GLY A 468 -14.33 -2.44 12.83
C GLY A 468 -13.63 -2.25 11.48
N SER A 469 -12.50 -2.94 11.28
CA SER A 469 -11.83 -2.92 9.97
C SER A 469 -12.64 -3.69 8.92
N SER A 470 -12.75 -3.13 7.71
CA SER A 470 -13.43 -3.76 6.57
C SER A 470 -12.50 -3.78 5.35
N ARG A 471 -12.71 -4.75 4.45
CA ARG A 471 -11.97 -4.81 3.17
C ARG A 471 -12.67 -4.02 2.07
N ASP A 472 -13.99 -4.08 2.04
CA ASP A 472 -14.80 -3.61 0.92
C ASP A 472 -15.66 -2.39 1.27
N TYR A 473 -15.82 -2.09 2.57
CA TYR A 473 -16.59 -0.96 3.12
C TYR A 473 -18.04 -0.90 2.60
N LEU A 474 -18.66 -2.08 2.48
CA LEU A 474 -19.99 -2.23 1.87
C LEU A 474 -21.07 -1.49 2.67
N ASN A 475 -21.04 -1.53 4.00
CA ASN A 475 -22.06 -0.88 4.82
C ASN A 475 -21.93 0.65 4.73
N THR A 476 -20.68 1.14 4.78
CA THR A 476 -20.33 2.56 4.64
C THR A 476 -20.83 3.10 3.30
N LYS A 477 -20.49 2.43 2.20
CA LYS A 477 -20.93 2.80 0.85
C LYS A 477 -22.44 2.69 0.69
N SER A 478 -23.05 1.64 1.25
CA SER A 478 -24.50 1.46 1.19
C SER A 478 -25.24 2.60 1.88
N LEU A 479 -24.82 3.03 3.07
CA LEU A 479 -25.41 4.18 3.75
C LEU A 479 -25.18 5.46 2.96
N MET A 480 -23.94 5.71 2.53
CA MET A 480 -23.52 6.89 1.76
C MET A 480 -24.35 7.09 0.48
N TYR A 481 -24.63 6.02 -0.27
CA TYR A 481 -25.39 6.10 -1.51
C TYR A 481 -26.91 6.04 -1.31
N ARG A 482 -27.39 5.30 -0.30
CA ARG A 482 -28.83 5.13 -0.05
C ARG A 482 -29.45 6.38 0.56
N ASP A 483 -28.70 7.08 1.41
CA ASP A 483 -29.21 8.22 2.18
C ASP A 483 -28.13 9.29 2.34
N GLU A 484 -28.05 10.17 1.34
CA GLU A 484 -27.05 11.24 1.27
C GLU A 484 -27.26 12.32 2.34
N GLU A 485 -28.50 12.53 2.79
CA GLU A 485 -28.81 13.49 3.86
C GLU A 485 -28.28 12.97 5.20
N ALA A 486 -28.58 11.72 5.52
CA ALA A 486 -28.06 11.01 6.68
C ALA A 486 -26.53 10.98 6.69
N TRP A 487 -25.91 10.64 5.55
CA TRP A 487 -24.47 10.67 5.35
C TRP A 487 -23.88 12.06 5.62
N THR A 488 -24.46 13.09 5.03
CA THR A 488 -24.02 14.47 5.20
C THR A 488 -24.10 14.90 6.66
N ALA A 489 -25.18 14.56 7.36
CA ALA A 489 -25.35 14.86 8.78
C ALA A 489 -24.26 14.21 9.66
N LEU A 490 -23.97 12.92 9.44
CA LEU A 490 -22.90 12.21 10.14
C LEU A 490 -21.53 12.84 9.85
N MET A 491 -21.22 13.07 8.58
CA MET A 491 -19.94 13.63 8.16
C MET A 491 -19.71 15.05 8.69
N GLN A 492 -20.75 15.90 8.72
CA GLN A 492 -20.68 17.23 9.33
C GLN A 492 -20.40 17.16 10.83
N ARG A 493 -21.05 16.25 11.56
CA ARG A 493 -20.84 16.05 13.00
C ARG A 493 -19.40 15.58 13.29
N LEU A 494 -18.92 14.60 12.53
CA LEU A 494 -17.53 14.14 12.62
C LEU A 494 -16.54 15.25 12.25
N SER A 495 -16.85 16.08 11.26
CA SER A 495 -15.99 17.21 10.87
C SER A 495 -15.84 18.23 11.98
N ARG A 496 -16.94 18.62 12.64
CA ARG A 496 -16.90 19.54 13.79
C ARG A 496 -16.10 18.96 14.96
N ALA A 497 -16.30 17.69 15.27
CA ALA A 497 -15.53 16.99 16.30
C ALA A 497 -14.03 16.98 15.97
N VAL A 498 -13.65 16.68 14.73
CA VAL A 498 -12.25 16.68 14.28
C VAL A 498 -11.63 18.08 14.36
N VAL A 499 -12.35 19.13 13.98
CA VAL A 499 -11.88 20.52 14.12
C VAL A 499 -11.60 20.88 15.57
N LEU A 500 -12.55 20.59 16.48
CA LEU A 500 -12.36 20.84 17.91
C LEU A 500 -11.16 20.05 18.45
N TYR A 501 -11.06 18.77 18.08
CA TYR A 501 -10.01 17.87 18.51
C TYR A 501 -8.61 18.30 18.06
N LEU A 502 -8.45 18.69 16.79
CA LEU A 502 -7.17 19.16 16.24
C LEU A 502 -6.77 20.52 16.81
N ASN A 503 -7.71 21.47 16.92
CA ASN A 503 -7.41 22.77 17.54
C ASN A 503 -7.04 22.62 19.02
N ALA A 504 -7.66 21.70 19.77
CA ALA A 504 -7.26 21.41 21.14
C ALA A 504 -5.82 20.87 21.25
N GLN A 505 -5.39 20.04 20.29
CA GLN A 505 -3.99 19.60 20.22
C GLN A 505 -3.04 20.76 19.89
N ILE A 506 -3.44 21.68 19.00
CA ILE A 506 -2.66 22.87 18.67
C ILE A 506 -2.49 23.75 19.91
N GLU A 507 -3.56 24.03 20.66
CA GLU A 507 -3.50 24.80 21.91
C GLU A 507 -2.65 24.09 22.98
N ALA A 508 -2.57 22.76 22.97
CA ALA A 508 -1.72 21.98 23.86
C ALA A 508 -0.23 22.02 23.49
N GLY A 509 0.12 22.46 22.28
CA GLY A 509 1.50 22.64 21.82
C GLY A 509 1.88 21.88 20.55
N ALA A 510 0.93 21.28 19.82
CA ALA A 510 1.19 20.76 18.49
C ALA A 510 1.47 21.91 17.51
N GLN A 511 2.53 21.78 16.71
CA GLN A 511 2.98 22.84 15.79
C GLN A 511 2.60 22.55 14.33
N CYS A 512 2.20 21.30 14.06
CA CYS A 512 1.67 20.80 12.81
C CYS A 512 0.59 19.78 13.17
N VAL A 513 -0.43 19.62 12.34
CA VAL A 513 -1.41 18.54 12.49
C VAL A 513 -1.47 17.71 11.22
N GLN A 514 -1.86 16.44 11.33
CA GLN A 514 -2.04 15.56 10.18
C GLN A 514 -3.43 14.92 10.20
N LEU A 515 -4.14 14.97 9.07
CA LEU A 515 -5.43 14.30 8.90
C LEU A 515 -5.26 12.97 8.15
N PHE A 516 -5.64 11.87 8.79
CA PHE A 516 -5.55 10.53 8.20
C PHE A 516 -6.86 10.11 7.56
N ASP A 517 -6.94 10.18 6.22
CA ASP A 517 -8.04 9.60 5.46
C ASP A 517 -7.70 8.22 4.87
N SER A 518 -7.36 7.31 5.77
CA SER A 518 -6.81 5.97 5.46
C SER A 518 -7.68 5.16 4.51
N TRP A 519 -9.00 5.36 4.54
CA TRP A 519 -9.97 4.52 3.81
C TRP A 519 -10.54 5.17 2.56
N ALA A 520 -10.31 6.46 2.32
CA ALA A 520 -10.87 7.15 1.15
C ALA A 520 -10.44 6.53 -0.20
N GLY A 521 -9.32 5.81 -0.23
CA GLY A 521 -8.88 5.05 -1.41
C GLY A 521 -9.83 3.94 -1.87
N CYS A 522 -10.86 3.59 -1.07
CA CYS A 522 -11.90 2.66 -1.50
C CYS A 522 -13.00 3.30 -2.38
N LEU A 523 -12.97 4.63 -2.55
CA LEU A 523 -13.92 5.41 -3.35
C LEU A 523 -13.35 5.77 -4.72
N GLY A 524 -14.24 5.89 -5.71
CA GLY A 524 -13.88 6.54 -6.97
C GLY A 524 -13.70 8.07 -6.78
N PRO A 525 -13.00 8.76 -7.70
CA PRO A 525 -12.75 10.19 -7.57
C PRO A 525 -14.02 11.05 -7.48
N ASP A 526 -15.09 10.68 -8.19
CA ASP A 526 -16.35 11.43 -8.14
C ASP A 526 -17.07 11.26 -6.80
N ASP A 527 -17.07 10.05 -6.25
CA ASP A 527 -17.62 9.80 -4.92
C ASP A 527 -16.81 10.54 -3.85
N TYR A 528 -15.49 10.55 -3.96
CA TYR A 528 -14.66 11.33 -3.05
C TYR A 528 -14.98 12.83 -3.13
N ARG A 529 -15.07 13.40 -4.35
CA ARG A 529 -15.40 14.82 -4.55
C ARG A 529 -16.78 15.20 -3.99
N ARG A 530 -17.75 14.29 -4.09
CA ARG A 530 -19.12 14.54 -3.64
C ARG A 530 -19.28 14.33 -2.13
N TYR A 531 -18.82 13.18 -1.63
CA TYR A 531 -19.19 12.68 -0.31
C TYR A 531 -18.12 12.92 0.77
N VAL A 532 -16.88 13.25 0.41
CA VAL A 532 -15.76 13.34 1.36
C VAL A 532 -15.03 14.69 1.30
N LEU A 533 -14.62 15.13 0.11
CA LEU A 533 -13.83 16.34 -0.09
C LEU A 533 -14.43 17.60 0.56
N PRO A 534 -15.75 17.87 0.51
CA PRO A 534 -16.31 19.05 1.15
C PRO A 534 -16.08 19.08 2.67
N HIS A 535 -16.07 17.90 3.30
CA HIS A 535 -15.86 17.74 4.74
C HIS A 535 -14.38 17.91 5.12
N VAL A 536 -13.47 17.34 4.33
CA VAL A 536 -12.02 17.54 4.49
C VAL A 536 -11.66 19.02 4.31
N ALA A 537 -12.20 19.68 3.28
CA ALA A 537 -11.99 21.11 3.05
C ALA A 537 -12.53 21.97 4.21
N ALA A 538 -13.71 21.63 4.75
CA ALA A 538 -14.27 22.31 5.90
C ALA A 538 -13.40 22.14 7.16
N ILE A 539 -12.81 20.96 7.38
CA ILE A 539 -11.86 20.75 8.48
C ILE A 539 -10.64 21.65 8.31
N VAL A 540 -9.98 21.60 7.15
CA VAL A 540 -8.77 22.42 6.88
C VAL A 540 -9.06 23.91 7.08
N ALA A 541 -10.23 24.39 6.63
CA ALA A 541 -10.66 25.77 6.83
C ALA A 541 -11.00 26.11 8.30
N GLY A 542 -11.31 25.11 9.13
CA GLY A 542 -11.59 25.27 10.56
C GLY A 542 -10.36 25.14 11.46
N ILE A 543 -9.19 24.74 10.93
CA ILE A 543 -7.95 24.69 11.70
C ILE A 543 -7.39 26.10 11.91
N LYS A 544 -6.78 26.32 13.08
CA LYS A 544 -6.11 27.57 13.45
C LYS A 544 -5.20 28.09 12.32
N PRO A 545 -5.40 29.33 11.83
CA PRO A 545 -4.64 29.87 10.71
C PRO A 545 -3.14 29.86 10.93
N GLY A 546 -2.39 29.47 9.89
CA GLY A 546 -0.92 29.43 9.90
C GLY A 546 -0.31 28.14 10.45
N VAL A 547 -1.12 27.22 10.98
CA VAL A 547 -0.67 25.87 11.35
C VAL A 547 -0.70 24.98 10.10
N PRO A 548 0.40 24.28 9.76
CA PRO A 548 0.39 23.29 8.69
C PRO A 548 -0.55 22.10 8.99
N VAL A 549 -1.26 21.63 7.95
CA VAL A 549 -2.19 20.49 7.98
C VAL A 549 -1.79 19.46 6.93
#